data_AF-A0A7K0V124-F1
#
_entry.id   AF-A0A7K0V124-F1
#
_cell.length_a   1.000
_cell.length_b   1.000
_cell.length_c   1.000
_cell.angle_alpha   90.00
_cell.angle_beta   90.00
_cell.angle_gamma   90.00
#
_symmetry.space_group_name_H-M   'P 1'
#
loop_
_entity.id
_entity.type
_entity.pdbx_description
1 polymer ?
#
loop_
_entity_poly.entity_id
_entity_poly.type
_entity_poly.pdbx_seq_one_letter_code
_entity_poly.pdbx_strand_id
1 'polypeptide(L)' 'MTPDGVPTWEEVARNHGQFLYSVAYRLTGNQEDARDIVQESLLRVRRGLETYTPGTLEGWLARIVTNVF' A
#
# COMPACT_ATOMS: atom_id res chain seq x y z
N MET A 1 -2.04 -16.20 -2.51
CA MET A 1 -1.13 -15.64 -3.53
C MET A 1 -1.43 -16.34 -4.85
N THR A 2 -1.43 -15.60 -5.97
CA THR A 2 -1.75 -16.15 -7.30
C THR A 2 -0.60 -17.03 -7.84
N PRO A 3 -0.83 -17.86 -8.88
CA PRO A 3 0.22 -18.70 -9.48
C PRO A 3 1.44 -17.90 -9.93
N ASP A 4 1.24 -16.64 -10.33
CA ASP A 4 2.26 -15.72 -10.81
C ASP A 4 2.99 -14.96 -9.68
N GLY A 5 2.76 -15.30 -8.41
CA GLY A 5 3.42 -14.66 -7.26
C GLY A 5 2.89 -13.25 -6.94
N VAL A 6 1.87 -12.79 -7.65
CA VAL A 6 1.18 -11.53 -7.36
C VAL A 6 0.21 -11.75 -6.18
N PRO A 7 0.28 -10.94 -5.12
CA PRO A 7 -0.70 -11.02 -4.03
C PRO A 7 -2.07 -10.53 -4.51
N THR A 8 -3.15 -11.11 -3.99
CA THR A 8 -4.48 -10.56 -4.26
C THR A 8 -4.68 -9.26 -3.51
N TRP A 9 -5.64 -8.44 -3.97
CA TRP A 9 -6.05 -7.23 -3.26
C TRP A 9 -6.39 -7.50 -1.78
N GLU A 10 -7.14 -8.57 -1.51
CA GLU A 10 -7.55 -8.93 -0.15
C GLU A 10 -6.36 -9.30 0.73
N GLU A 11 -5.36 -9.99 0.19
CA GLU A 11 -4.11 -10.30 0.89
C GLU A 11 -3.34 -9.02 1.23
N VAL A 12 -3.24 -8.08 0.29
CA VAL A 12 -2.55 -6.81 0.53
C VAL A 12 -3.29 -5.97 1.59
N ALA A 13 -4.60 -5.81 1.45
CA ALA A 13 -5.40 -5.04 2.39
C ALA A 13 -5.35 -5.62 3.81
N ARG A 14 -5.41 -6.95 3.95
CA ARG A 14 -5.36 -7.63 5.24
C ARG A 14 -3.97 -7.60 5.88
N ASN A 15 -2.92 -7.84 5.10
CA ASN A 15 -1.59 -8.08 5.64
C ASN A 15 -0.70 -6.82 5.69
N HIS A 16 -0.99 -5.81 4.88
CA HIS A 16 -0.13 -4.61 4.74
C HIS A 16 -0.81 -3.30 5.10
N GLY A 17 -2.07 -3.29 5.53
CA GLY A 17 -2.75 -2.06 5.99
C GLY A 17 -2.00 -1.34 7.12
N GLN A 18 -1.50 -2.10 8.11
CA GLN A 18 -0.71 -1.54 9.22
C GLN A 18 0.67 -1.03 8.76
N PHE A 19 1.29 -1.68 7.78
CA PHE A 19 2.53 -1.20 7.18
C PHE A 19 2.31 0.16 6.49
N LEU A 20 1.28 0.26 5.63
CA LEU A 20 0.92 1.51 4.95
C LEU A 20 0.67 2.65 5.95
N TYR A 21 -0.07 2.37 7.03
CA TYR A 21 -0.32 3.34 8.09
C TYR A 21 0.96 3.76 8.81
N SER A 22 1.86 2.82 9.09
CA SER A 22 3.14 3.13 9.74
C SER A 22 4.02 4.02 8.87
N VAL A 23 4.04 3.81 7.56
CA VAL A 23 4.76 4.68 6.61
C VAL A 23 4.11 6.06 6.57
N ALA A 24 2.80 6.13 6.36
CA ALA A 24 2.06 7.40 6.29
C ALA A 24 2.21 8.22 7.56
N TYR A 25 2.07 7.59 8.73
CA TYR A 25 2.21 8.27 10.03
C TYR A 25 3.63 8.82 10.26
N ARG A 26 4.67 8.14 9.77
CA ARG A 26 6.04 8.67 9.83
C ARG A 26 6.24 9.91 8.94
N LEU A 27 5.48 10.03 7.86
CA LEU A 27 5.53 11.18 6.95
C LEU A 27 4.73 12.37 7.50
N THR A 28 3.54 12.12 8.05
CA THR A 28 2.61 13.18 8.48
C THR A 28 2.83 13.62 9.93
N GLY A 29 3.20 12.70 10.83
CA GLY A 29 3.13 12.92 12.28
C GLY A 29 1.71 13.13 12.82
N ASN A 30 0.68 12.97 11.98
CA ASN A 30 -0.72 13.22 12.28
C ASN A 30 -1.55 11.98 11.93
N GLN A 31 -2.39 11.54 12.87
CA GLN A 31 -3.21 10.35 12.71
C GLN A 31 -4.31 10.50 11.64
N GLU A 32 -4.96 11.66 11.54
CA GLU A 32 -6.02 11.90 10.56
C GLU A 32 -5.44 11.92 9.15
N ASP A 33 -4.39 12.72 8.91
CA ASP A 33 -3.70 12.76 7.62
C ASP A 33 -3.16 11.38 7.21
N ALA A 34 -2.62 10.61 8.18
CA ALA A 34 -2.14 9.27 7.92
C ALA A 34 -3.26 8.32 7.47
N ARG A 35 -4.46 8.44 8.04
CA ARG A 35 -5.61 7.62 7.62
C ARG A 35 -6.05 7.97 6.21
N ASP A 36 -6.08 9.26 5.86
CA ASP A 36 -6.46 9.71 4.52
C ASP A 36 -5.48 9.22 3.45
N ILE A 37 -4.18 9.33 3.72
CA ILE A 37 -3.14 8.80 2.83
C ILE A 37 -3.25 7.29 2.67
N VAL A 38 -3.53 6.54 3.75
CA VAL A 38 -3.72 5.09 3.67
C VAL A 38 -4.91 4.74 2.79
N GLN A 39 -6.03 5.44 2.93
CA GLN A 39 -7.21 5.19 2.11
C GLN A 39 -6.94 5.41 0.62
N GLU A 40 -6.34 6.53 0.24
CA GLU A 40 -6.00 6.80 -1.16
C GLU A 40 -4.91 5.84 -1.68
N SER A 41 -3.93 5.49 -0.85
CA SER A 41 -2.91 4.50 -1.18
C SER A 41 -3.52 3.13 -1.48
N LEU A 42 -4.47 2.69 -0.67
CA LEU A 42 -5.20 1.44 -0.86
C LEU A 42 -5.97 1.42 -2.20
N LEU A 43 -6.58 2.53 -2.61
CA LEU A 43 -7.22 2.65 -3.92
C LEU A 43 -6.21 2.58 -5.08
N ARG A 44 -5.02 3.19 -4.93
CA ARG A 44 -3.94 3.11 -5.92
C ARG A 44 -3.33 1.71 -5.98
N VAL A 45 -3.15 1.04 -4.85
CA VAL A 45 -2.69 -0.36 -4.76
C VAL A 45 -3.65 -1.29 -5.50
N ARG A 46 -4.96 -1.20 -5.24
CA ARG A 46 -5.95 -2.06 -5.90
C ARG A 46 -5.88 -1.97 -7.42
N ARG A 47 -5.76 -0.76 -7.96
CA ARG A 47 -5.59 -0.50 -9.41
C ARG A 47 -4.21 -0.95 -9.92
N GLY A 48 -3.16 -0.72 -9.13
CA GLY A 48 -1.78 -1.03 -9.51
C GLY A 48 -1.47 -2.53 -9.54
N LEU A 49 -2.19 -3.36 -8.78
CA LEU A 49 -2.00 -4.81 -8.77
C LEU A 49 -2.24 -5.47 -10.14
N GLU A 50 -3.07 -4.87 -11.01
CA GLU A 50 -3.33 -5.37 -12.36
C GLU A 50 -2.08 -5.34 -13.26
N THR A 51 -1.10 -4.50 -12.92
CA THR A 51 0.16 -4.33 -13.68
C THR A 51 1.39 -4.56 -12.81
N TYR A 52 1.21 -5.04 -11.57
CA TYR A 52 2.29 -5.29 -10.65
C TYR A 52 3.16 -6.45 -11.15
N THR A 53 4.46 -6.19 -11.28
CA THR A 53 5.45 -7.23 -11.54
C THR A 53 6.07 -7.66 -10.21
N PRO A 54 6.07 -8.97 -9.89
CA PRO A 54 6.63 -9.48 -8.64
C PRO A 54 8.06 -8.98 -8.35
N GLY A 55 8.25 -8.50 -7.12
CA GLY A 55 9.50 -7.98 -6.58
C GLY A 55 9.35 -7.72 -5.09
N THR A 56 9.94 -6.64 -4.57
CA THR A 56 9.74 -6.26 -3.17
C THR A 56 8.39 -5.54 -2.99
N LEU A 57 7.36 -6.30 -2.59
CA LEU A 57 6.00 -5.77 -2.39
C LEU A 57 5.99 -4.57 -1.44
N GLU A 58 6.63 -4.65 -0.28
CA GLU A 58 6.69 -3.55 0.69
C GLU A 58 7.34 -2.28 0.13
N GLY A 59 8.37 -2.44 -0.71
CA GLY A 59 9.02 -1.32 -1.40
C GLY A 59 8.09 -0.65 -2.41
N TRP A 60 7.34 -1.44 -3.17
CA TRP A 60 6.33 -0.93 -4.10
C TRP A 60 5.17 -0.23 -3.36
N LEU A 61 4.69 -0.81 -2.26
CA LEU A 61 3.67 -0.22 -1.40
C LEU A 61 4.13 1.11 -0.78
N ALA A 62 5.36 1.17 -0.24
CA ALA A 62 5.92 2.40 0.31
C ALA A 62 6.05 3.51 -0.75
N ARG A 63 6.38 3.14 -2.00
CA ARG A 63 6.39 4.09 -3.13
C ARG A 63 5.00 4.66 -3.42
N ILE A 64 3.95 3.86 -3.31
CA ILE A 64 2.59 4.36 -3.49
C ILE A 64 2.24 5.36 -2.39
N VAL A 65 2.52 5.05 -1.13
CA VAL A 65 2.27 5.95 0.01
C VAL A 65 3.00 7.28 -0.15
N THR A 66 4.29 7.23 -0.50
CA THR A 66 5.11 8.44 -0.70
C THR A 66 4.72 9.26 -1.92
N ASN A 67 4.05 8.67 -2.92
CA ASN A 67 3.47 9.39 -4.07
C ASN A 67 2.07 9.98 -3.79
N VAL A 68 1.46 9.65 -2.65
CA VAL A 68 0.14 10.17 -2.22
C VAL A 68 0.30 11.34 -1.25
N PHE A 69 1.34 11.32 -0.42
CA PHE A 69 1.75 12.45 0.43
C PHE A 69 2.23 13.64 -0.42
#